data_AF-A0A0S8EGP3-F1
#
_entry.id   AF-A0A0S8EGP3-F1
#
_cell.length_a   1.000
_cell.length_b   1.000
_cell.length_c   1.000
_cell.angle_alpha   90.00
_cell.angle_beta   90.00
_cell.angle_gamma   90.00
#
_symmetry.space_group_name_H-M   'P 1'
#
loop_
_entity.id
_entity.type
_entity.pdbx_description
1 polymer ?
#
loop_
_entity_poly.entity_id
_entity_poly.type
_entity_poly.pdbx_seq_one_letter_code
_entity_poly.pdbx_strand_id
1 'polypeptide(L)'
;MTAPEMAGRSWQAQWIWQEQDGPANTWMCFRKQFRLSGRPGSALARIAADSKYWLWVNGRLVVREGGLRRGPTPQAGYFDRVDLARYLKPGLNTIAALVWYWGRQGFSHKDSGRGGFVFEMRARAGGARALVVSDGSWRTMPHPAYRPTKPPNYRLPEWPVCFDARLDIPGWQKPAFDDGGLP
;
A
#
# COMPACT_ATOMS: atom_id res chain seq x y z
N MET A 1 -34.43 -14.36 -2.82
CA MET A 1 -33.36 -13.35 -2.78
C MET A 1 -32.05 -14.07 -2.56
N THR A 2 -31.27 -14.30 -3.61
CA THR A 2 -29.98 -14.98 -3.54
C THR A 2 -28.94 -13.99 -3.01
N ALA A 3 -28.28 -14.33 -1.90
CA ALA A 3 -27.17 -13.56 -1.35
C ALA A 3 -26.06 -13.41 -2.41
N PRO A 4 -25.39 -12.25 -2.53
CA PRO A 4 -24.35 -12.09 -3.52
C PRO A 4 -23.16 -13.00 -3.20
N GLU A 5 -22.86 -13.87 -4.17
CA GLU A 5 -21.78 -14.85 -4.26
C GLU A 5 -20.38 -14.20 -4.26
N MET A 6 -19.97 -13.45 -3.22
CA MET A 6 -18.63 -12.83 -3.19
C MET A 6 -17.92 -12.81 -1.83
N ALA A 7 -18.46 -13.49 -0.81
CA ALA A 7 -17.69 -13.85 0.37
C ALA A 7 -16.80 -15.07 0.03
N GLY A 8 -15.49 -14.86 -0.17
CA GLY A 8 -14.53 -15.98 -0.16
C GLY A 8 -13.65 -16.19 -1.39
N ARG A 9 -13.06 -15.13 -1.99
CA ARG A 9 -11.78 -15.34 -2.71
C ARG A 9 -10.62 -14.98 -1.79
N SER A 10 -9.93 -16.02 -1.32
CA SER A 10 -8.67 -15.89 -0.60
C SER A 10 -7.69 -14.98 -1.35
N TRP A 11 -6.89 -14.26 -0.58
CA TRP A 11 -5.77 -13.50 -1.14
C TRP A 11 -4.72 -14.48 -1.66
N GLN A 12 -4.14 -14.19 -2.82
CA GLN A 12 -2.89 -14.81 -3.28
C GLN A 12 -1.68 -13.97 -2.89
N ALA A 13 -1.92 -12.72 -2.49
CA ALA A 13 -0.91 -11.82 -1.98
C ALA A 13 -0.58 -12.08 -0.50
N GLN A 14 0.64 -11.73 -0.13
CA GLN A 14 1.18 -11.79 1.22
C GLN A 14 1.17 -10.38 1.83
N TRP A 15 0.97 -10.30 3.14
CA TRP A 15 1.28 -9.09 3.88
C TRP A 15 2.80 -8.89 3.87
N ILE A 16 3.24 -7.73 3.42
CA ILE A 16 4.65 -7.34 3.36
C ILE A 16 4.91 -6.13 4.23
N TRP A 17 6.10 -6.12 4.82
CA TRP A 17 6.63 -5.02 5.64
C TRP A 17 8.16 -5.09 5.65
N GLN A 18 8.82 -4.25 6.45
CA GLN A 18 10.22 -4.48 6.80
C GLN A 18 10.34 -5.67 7.78
N GLU A 19 11.56 -6.14 8.02
CA GLU A 19 11.83 -7.31 8.87
C GLU A 19 11.25 -7.15 10.28
N GLN A 20 11.32 -5.95 10.86
CA GLN A 20 10.71 -5.68 12.16
C GLN A 20 9.27 -5.18 11.99
N ASP A 21 8.34 -5.73 12.78
CA ASP A 21 6.90 -5.38 12.82
C ASP A 21 6.62 -3.90 13.16
N GLY A 22 7.63 -3.13 13.58
CA GLY A 22 7.53 -1.71 13.92
C GLY A 22 8.83 -0.97 13.58
N PRO A 23 9.09 0.23 14.13
CA PRO A 23 8.39 0.84 15.25
C PRO A 23 7.06 1.51 14.86
N ALA A 24 6.31 1.97 15.85
CA ALA A 24 5.18 2.87 15.65
C ALA A 24 5.62 4.17 14.96
N ASN A 25 4.69 4.83 14.25
CA ASN A 25 4.95 6.03 13.44
C ASN A 25 5.97 5.82 12.30
N THR A 26 5.95 4.64 11.67
CA THR A 26 6.85 4.33 10.56
C THR A 26 6.19 4.65 9.23
N TRP A 27 6.94 5.32 8.36
CA TRP A 27 6.56 5.56 6.97
C TRP A 27 7.41 4.68 6.07
N MET A 28 6.77 3.77 5.33
CA MET A 28 7.43 2.81 4.45
C MET A 28 7.04 3.04 3.00
N CYS A 29 8.04 3.07 2.12
CA CYS A 29 7.86 3.03 0.68
C CYS A 29 7.87 1.58 0.20
N PHE A 30 6.93 1.23 -0.67
CA PHE A 30 6.83 -0.04 -1.37
C PHE A 30 6.83 0.21 -2.86
N ARG A 31 7.57 -0.58 -3.63
CA ARG A 31 7.65 -0.43 -5.08
C ARG A 31 7.62 -1.78 -5.78
N LYS A 32 6.92 -1.82 -6.91
CA LYS A 32 6.88 -2.98 -7.81
C LYS A 32 6.84 -2.54 -9.25
N GLN A 33 7.74 -3.13 -10.04
CA GLN A 33 7.66 -3.06 -11.49
C GLN A 33 7.11 -4.37 -12.06
N PHE A 34 6.31 -4.26 -13.13
CA PHE A 34 5.74 -5.39 -13.85
C PHE A 34 5.44 -5.01 -15.29
N ARG A 35 5.29 -6.00 -16.17
CA ARG A 35 4.99 -5.78 -17.60
C ARG A 35 3.59 -6.24 -17.96
N LEU A 36 2.95 -5.50 -18.86
CA LEU A 36 1.68 -5.89 -19.49
C LEU A 36 1.86 -5.95 -21.01
N SER A 37 1.28 -6.96 -21.65
CA SER A 37 1.32 -7.11 -23.12
C SER A 37 0.48 -6.07 -23.87
N GLY A 38 -0.46 -5.43 -23.19
CA GLY A 38 -1.33 -4.41 -23.76
C GLY A 38 -1.97 -3.53 -22.68
N ARG A 39 -2.80 -2.57 -23.09
CA ARG A 39 -3.57 -1.77 -22.14
C ARG A 39 -4.76 -2.61 -21.63
N PRO A 40 -4.93 -2.76 -20.31
CA PRO A 40 -6.05 -3.54 -19.80
C PRO A 40 -7.36 -2.75 -19.89
N GLY A 41 -8.47 -3.46 -20.17
CA GLY A 41 -9.82 -2.89 -20.07
C GLY A 41 -10.31 -2.76 -18.63
N SER A 42 -9.80 -3.60 -17.73
CA SER A 42 -10.02 -3.54 -16.28
C SER A 42 -8.77 -4.03 -15.53
N ALA A 43 -8.49 -3.42 -14.39
CA ALA A 43 -7.38 -3.79 -13.52
C ALA A 43 -7.77 -3.55 -12.06
N LEU A 44 -8.57 -4.46 -11.49
CA LEU A 44 -9.10 -4.32 -10.15
C LEU A 44 -8.05 -4.67 -9.12
N ALA A 45 -7.62 -3.69 -8.34
CA ALA A 45 -6.74 -3.84 -7.19
C ALA A 45 -7.56 -3.95 -5.89
N ARG A 46 -7.19 -4.91 -5.05
CA ARG A 46 -7.54 -5.00 -3.64
C ARG A 46 -6.35 -4.52 -2.83
N ILE A 47 -6.55 -3.58 -1.92
CA ILE A 47 -5.46 -2.93 -1.19
C ILE A 47 -5.83 -2.79 0.28
N ALA A 48 -4.96 -3.24 1.18
CA ALA A 48 -5.09 -2.95 2.60
C ALA A 48 -3.73 -2.60 3.19
N ALA A 49 -3.75 -1.83 4.26
CA ALA A 49 -2.58 -1.45 5.01
C ALA A 49 -2.93 -1.32 6.50
N ASP A 50 -1.95 -1.50 7.36
CA ASP A 50 -1.99 -0.95 8.71
C ASP A 50 -1.00 0.23 8.77
N SER A 51 -1.43 1.50 8.81
CA SER A 51 -2.80 1.99 9.04
C SER A 51 -3.37 2.80 7.87
N LYS A 52 -2.53 3.53 7.14
CA LYS A 52 -2.91 4.38 6.00
C LYS A 52 -1.95 4.21 4.84
N TYR A 53 -2.41 4.43 3.61
CA TYR A 53 -1.54 4.40 2.45
C TYR A 53 -1.84 5.47 1.41
N TRP A 54 -0.84 5.77 0.57
CA TRP A 54 -0.97 6.53 -0.66
C TRP A 54 -0.44 5.68 -1.80
N LEU A 55 -1.11 5.67 -2.95
CA LEU A 55 -0.77 4.81 -4.08
C LEU A 55 -0.51 5.64 -5.33
N TRP A 56 0.62 5.37 -5.98
CA TRP A 56 0.97 5.89 -7.29
C TRP A 56 1.04 4.76 -8.30
N VAL A 57 0.55 5.04 -9.51
CA VAL A 57 0.72 4.18 -10.68
C VAL A 57 1.44 5.01 -11.74
N ASN A 58 2.60 4.54 -12.17
CA ASN A 58 3.46 5.24 -13.13
C ASN A 58 3.77 6.70 -12.73
N GLY A 59 3.97 6.95 -11.43
CA GLY A 59 4.22 8.29 -10.87
C GLY A 59 2.99 9.18 -10.70
N ARG A 60 1.81 8.76 -11.16
CA ARG A 60 0.54 9.49 -10.92
C ARG A 60 -0.10 9.01 -9.63
N LEU A 61 -0.43 9.93 -8.73
CA LEU A 61 -1.18 9.63 -7.51
C LEU A 61 -2.60 9.18 -7.88
N VAL A 62 -2.97 7.97 -7.48
CA VAL A 62 -4.27 7.34 -7.76
C VAL A 62 -5.14 7.29 -6.51
N VAL A 63 -4.55 6.94 -5.37
CA VAL A 63 -5.24 6.94 -4.08
C VAL A 63 -4.52 7.90 -3.15
N ARG A 64 -5.25 8.92 -2.70
CA ARG A 64 -4.80 9.83 -1.65
C ARG A 64 -5.42 9.38 -0.34
N GLU A 65 -4.59 8.90 0.58
CA GLU A 65 -4.99 8.46 1.92
C GLU A 65 -6.05 7.33 1.93
N GLY A 66 -5.69 6.18 1.37
CA GLY A 66 -6.46 4.95 1.47
C GLY A 66 -6.30 4.24 2.81
N GLY A 67 -7.14 3.23 3.03
CA GLY A 67 -7.23 2.49 4.29
C GLY A 67 -8.23 3.12 5.26
N LEU A 68 -9.26 2.35 5.63
CA LEU A 68 -10.16 2.68 6.72
C LEU A 68 -9.54 2.27 8.05
N ARG A 69 -9.91 2.95 9.13
CA ARG A 69 -9.48 2.54 10.47
C ARG A 69 -10.01 1.14 10.80
N ARG A 70 -9.18 0.33 11.47
CA ARG A 70 -9.52 -1.03 11.89
C ARG A 70 -10.43 -1.03 13.13
N GLY A 71 -11.30 -2.04 13.22
CA GLY A 71 -12.27 -2.24 14.30
C GLY A 71 -13.73 -2.21 13.80
N PRO A 72 -14.72 -2.62 14.63
CA PRO A 72 -14.56 -3.06 16.01
C PRO A 72 -14.02 -4.49 16.16
N THR A 73 -14.09 -5.33 15.12
CA THR A 73 -13.60 -6.71 15.15
C THR A 73 -12.06 -6.74 15.18
N PRO A 74 -11.41 -7.14 16.28
CA PRO A 74 -9.96 -6.93 16.47
C PRO A 74 -9.05 -7.69 15.48
N GLN A 75 -9.55 -8.79 14.92
CA GLN A 75 -8.84 -9.63 13.96
C GLN A 75 -9.26 -9.38 12.50
N ALA A 76 -10.20 -8.45 12.26
CA ALA A 76 -10.61 -8.07 10.93
C ALA A 76 -9.92 -6.77 10.48
N GLY A 77 -10.01 -6.51 9.18
CA GLY A 77 -9.56 -5.28 8.56
C GLY A 77 -10.40 -4.99 7.32
N TYR A 78 -10.30 -3.76 6.83
CA TYR A 78 -10.92 -3.34 5.58
C TYR A 78 -9.87 -3.36 4.47
N PHE A 79 -10.32 -3.60 3.25
CA PHE A 79 -9.51 -3.40 2.05
C PHE A 79 -10.29 -2.55 1.05
N ASP A 80 -9.58 -1.70 0.34
CA ASP A 80 -10.12 -0.89 -0.73
C ASP A 80 -10.16 -1.69 -2.03
N ARG A 81 -11.11 -1.35 -2.90
CA ARG A 81 -11.19 -1.85 -4.28
C ARG A 81 -11.05 -0.68 -5.24
N VAL A 82 -10.01 -0.70 -6.06
CA VAL A 82 -9.70 0.40 -6.98
C VAL A 82 -9.42 -0.16 -8.37
N ASP A 83 -10.11 0.34 -9.39
CA ASP A 83 -9.78 0.00 -10.78
C ASP A 83 -8.64 0.91 -11.29
N LEU A 84 -7.50 0.29 -11.56
CA LEU A 84 -6.27 0.93 -11.98
C LEU A 84 -6.12 1.01 -13.51
N ALA A 85 -7.04 0.44 -14.29
CA ALA A 85 -6.87 0.23 -15.74
C ALA A 85 -6.47 1.50 -16.50
N ARG A 86 -7.10 2.63 -16.16
CA ARG A 86 -6.86 3.91 -16.83
C ARG A 86 -5.44 4.47 -16.63
N TYR A 87 -4.72 3.99 -15.63
CA TYR A 87 -3.37 4.44 -15.26
C TYR A 87 -2.27 3.51 -15.78
N LEU A 88 -2.65 2.35 -16.34
CA LEU A 88 -1.74 1.34 -16.86
C LEU A 88 -1.53 1.48 -18.36
N LYS A 89 -0.36 1.04 -18.82
CA LYS A 89 0.07 1.08 -20.23
C LYS A 89 0.65 -0.26 -20.68
N PRO A 90 0.71 -0.53 -22.00
CA PRO A 90 1.54 -1.63 -22.51
C PRO A 90 3.01 -1.46 -22.07
N GLY A 91 3.72 -2.58 -21.88
CA GLY A 91 5.09 -2.59 -21.42
C GLY A 91 5.22 -2.43 -19.91
N LEU A 92 6.28 -1.76 -19.48
CA LEU A 92 6.66 -1.63 -18.06
C LEU A 92 5.74 -0.64 -17.33
N ASN A 93 5.21 -1.08 -16.20
CA ASN A 93 4.43 -0.29 -15.27
C ASN A 93 5.06 -0.34 -13.88
N THR A 94 4.87 0.73 -13.12
CA THR A 94 5.34 0.84 -11.73
C THR A 94 4.15 1.09 -10.81
N ILE A 95 4.00 0.28 -9.77
CA ILE A 95 3.20 0.59 -8.59
C ILE A 95 4.15 1.07 -7.50
N ALA A 96 3.81 2.19 -6.86
CA ALA A 96 4.48 2.65 -5.66
C ALA A 96 3.44 2.94 -4.58
N ALA A 97 3.72 2.57 -3.34
CA ALA A 97 2.85 2.85 -2.20
C ALA A 97 3.65 3.42 -1.03
N LEU A 98 3.13 4.46 -0.40
CA LEU A 98 3.65 4.99 0.86
C LEU A 98 2.68 4.55 1.95
N VAL A 99 3.16 3.84 2.96
CA VAL A 99 2.34 3.32 4.05
C VAL A 99 2.78 3.94 5.35
N TRP A 100 1.82 4.49 6.09
CA TRP A 100 2.03 5.01 7.43
C TRP A 100 1.43 4.05 8.44
N TYR A 101 2.32 3.37 9.16
CA TYR A 101 1.96 2.53 10.28
C TYR A 101 1.90 3.38 11.55
N TRP A 102 0.71 3.51 12.13
CA TRP A 102 0.55 4.26 13.38
C TRP A 102 1.13 3.49 14.56
N GLY A 103 0.94 2.17 14.65
CA GLY A 103 1.41 1.37 15.78
C GLY A 103 0.77 1.78 17.10
N ARG A 104 -0.49 2.25 17.07
CA ARG A 104 -1.17 2.84 18.22
C ARG A 104 -2.66 2.58 18.22
N GLN A 105 -3.14 2.19 19.40
CA GLN A 105 -4.57 2.14 19.70
C GLN A 105 -5.15 3.56 19.79
N GLY A 106 -6.46 3.67 19.53
CA GLY A 106 -7.23 4.88 19.79
C GLY A 106 -8.71 4.56 19.89
N PHE A 107 -9.54 5.59 20.11
CA PHE A 107 -10.99 5.38 20.22
C PHE A 107 -11.63 4.88 18.91
N SER A 108 -11.03 5.23 17.77
CA SER A 108 -11.54 4.90 16.44
C SER A 108 -10.70 3.88 15.68
N HIS A 109 -9.64 3.31 16.29
CA HIS A 109 -8.72 2.41 15.62
C HIS A 109 -8.20 1.32 16.55
N LYS A 110 -8.28 0.07 16.08
CA LYS A 110 -7.67 -1.10 16.70
C LYS A 110 -6.41 -1.50 15.94
N ASP A 111 -5.26 -1.19 16.54
CA ASP A 111 -3.95 -1.50 15.96
C ASP A 111 -3.71 -3.02 15.91
N SER A 112 -3.02 -3.51 14.86
CA SER A 112 -2.71 -4.94 14.70
C SER A 112 -1.48 -5.40 15.46
N GLY A 113 -0.68 -4.46 16.00
CA GLY A 113 0.62 -4.71 16.59
C GLY A 113 1.75 -4.83 15.58
N ARG A 114 1.46 -4.82 14.26
CA ARG A 114 2.47 -4.89 13.21
C ARG A 114 2.15 -4.01 12.01
N GLY A 115 3.17 -3.35 11.47
CA GLY A 115 3.07 -2.67 10.19
C GLY A 115 2.82 -3.69 9.08
N GLY A 116 2.07 -3.28 8.05
CA GLY A 116 1.78 -4.19 6.96
C GLY A 116 1.12 -3.52 5.77
N PHE A 117 1.42 -4.06 4.60
CA PHE A 117 0.80 -3.70 3.33
C PHE A 117 0.44 -4.97 2.56
N VAL A 118 -0.75 -5.01 1.97
CA VAL A 118 -1.14 -6.07 1.05
C VAL A 118 -1.78 -5.47 -0.20
N PHE A 119 -1.34 -5.95 -1.36
CA PHE A 119 -1.79 -5.51 -2.67
C PHE A 119 -2.03 -6.72 -3.56
N GLU A 120 -3.22 -6.82 -4.15
CA GLU A 120 -3.49 -7.79 -5.21
C GLU A 120 -4.26 -7.12 -6.34
N MET A 121 -3.67 -7.06 -7.52
CA MET A 121 -4.34 -6.57 -8.73
C MET A 121 -4.50 -7.69 -9.75
N ARG A 122 -5.72 -7.80 -10.29
CA ARG A 122 -6.03 -8.68 -11.42
C ARG A 122 -6.40 -7.83 -12.61
N ALA A 123 -5.72 -8.06 -13.73
CA ALA A 123 -5.97 -7.35 -14.99
C ALA A 123 -6.08 -8.33 -16.16
N ARG A 124 -6.73 -7.89 -17.24
CA ARG A 124 -6.69 -8.59 -18.53
C ARG A 124 -6.19 -7.63 -19.60
N ALA A 125 -5.05 -7.96 -20.20
CA ALA A 125 -4.33 -7.12 -21.16
C ALA A 125 -3.87 -7.98 -22.34
N GLY A 126 -4.09 -7.52 -23.57
CA GLY A 126 -3.63 -8.22 -24.79
C GLY A 126 -4.06 -9.69 -24.84
N GLY A 127 -5.29 -10.02 -24.42
CA GLY A 127 -5.81 -11.39 -24.35
C GLY A 127 -5.37 -12.20 -23.12
N ALA A 128 -4.27 -11.83 -22.46
CA ALA A 128 -3.70 -12.54 -21.31
C ALA A 128 -4.21 -12.00 -19.96
N ARG A 129 -4.22 -12.88 -18.94
CA ARG A 129 -4.46 -12.50 -17.54
C ARG A 129 -3.14 -12.06 -16.91
N ALA A 130 -3.17 -10.99 -16.13
CA ALA A 130 -2.06 -10.54 -15.31
C ALA A 130 -2.49 -10.50 -13.84
N LEU A 131 -1.64 -11.05 -12.97
CA LEU A 131 -1.79 -11.03 -11.52
C LEU A 131 -0.55 -10.34 -10.95
N VAL A 132 -0.76 -9.29 -10.17
CA VAL A 132 0.29 -8.61 -9.41
C VAL A 132 -0.06 -8.72 -7.94
N VAL A 133 0.81 -9.37 -7.17
CA VAL A 133 0.63 -9.62 -5.74
C VAL A 133 1.76 -8.98 -4.95
N SER A 134 1.48 -8.56 -3.72
CA SER A 134 2.51 -8.27 -2.72
C SER A 134 3.15 -9.55 -2.23
N ASP A 135 4.47 -9.59 -2.25
CA ASP A 135 5.33 -10.71 -1.84
C ASP A 135 6.77 -10.18 -1.67
N GLY A 136 7.72 -11.06 -1.37
CA GLY A 136 9.14 -10.70 -1.18
C GLY A 136 9.86 -10.14 -2.42
N SER A 137 9.18 -9.98 -3.56
CA SER A 137 9.76 -9.37 -4.77
C SER A 137 9.42 -7.88 -4.91
N TRP A 138 8.75 -7.30 -3.92
CA TRP A 138 8.56 -5.86 -3.79
C TRP A 138 9.78 -5.23 -3.16
N ARG A 139 10.19 -4.08 -3.69
CA ARG A 139 11.24 -3.27 -3.07
C ARG A 139 10.68 -2.45 -1.94
N THR A 140 11.38 -2.42 -0.82
CA THR A 140 10.93 -1.70 0.38
C THR A 140 12.00 -0.76 0.91
N MET A 141 11.58 0.39 1.46
CA MET A 141 12.49 1.28 2.18
C MET A 141 11.75 2.17 3.17
N PRO A 142 12.27 2.39 4.39
CA PRO A 142 11.78 3.45 5.27
C PRO A 142 11.95 4.82 4.60
N HIS A 143 10.97 5.70 4.77
CA HIS A 143 11.05 7.06 4.24
C HIS A 143 11.69 7.99 5.28
N PRO A 144 12.94 8.47 5.08
CA PRO A 144 13.73 9.09 6.15
C PRO A 144 13.30 10.53 6.49
N ALA A 145 12.61 11.21 5.57
CA ALA A 145 12.05 12.54 5.80
C ALA A 145 10.98 12.59 6.90
N TYR A 146 10.23 11.51 7.15
CA TYR A 146 9.22 11.51 8.20
C TYR A 146 9.89 11.27 9.56
N ARG A 147 10.09 12.36 10.30
CA ARG A 147 10.81 12.33 11.58
C ARG A 147 9.91 11.83 12.70
N PRO A 148 10.46 11.10 13.69
CA PRO A 148 9.71 10.72 14.88
C PRO A 148 9.11 11.94 15.60
N THR A 149 7.88 11.80 16.07
CA THR A 149 7.17 12.80 16.86
C THR A 149 6.63 12.16 18.14
N LYS A 150 6.03 12.96 19.02
CA LYS A 150 5.35 12.46 20.23
C LYS A 150 3.83 12.40 19.98
N PRO A 151 3.12 11.40 20.54
CA PRO A 151 1.69 11.31 20.35
C PRO A 151 0.99 12.47 21.08
N PRO A 152 -0.10 13.02 20.53
CA PRO A 152 -0.75 14.18 21.11
C PRO A 152 -1.55 13.82 22.37
N ASN A 153 -2.18 12.63 22.39
CA ASN A 153 -2.88 12.05 23.54
C ASN A 153 -3.27 10.58 23.22
N TYR A 154 -3.82 9.86 24.21
CA TYR A 154 -4.20 8.44 24.08
C TYR A 154 -5.47 8.16 23.25
N ARG A 155 -6.29 9.19 22.95
CA ARG A 155 -7.57 9.02 22.24
C ARG A 155 -7.36 8.91 20.73
N LEU A 156 -6.36 9.63 20.21
CA LEU A 156 -6.01 9.67 18.79
C LEU A 156 -4.90 8.65 18.48
N PRO A 157 -5.12 7.72 17.52
CA PRO A 157 -4.08 6.78 17.10
C PRO A 157 -2.97 7.46 16.27
N GLU A 158 -3.28 8.53 15.54
CA GLU A 158 -2.32 9.25 14.69
C GLU A 158 -1.21 9.94 15.47
N TRP A 159 -0.12 10.17 14.75
CA TRP A 159 0.99 11.00 15.18
C TRP A 159 0.98 12.34 14.43
N PRO A 160 1.47 13.43 15.04
CA PRO A 160 1.78 14.64 14.31
C PRO A 160 2.82 14.33 13.21
N VAL A 161 2.60 14.85 12.00
CA VAL A 161 3.55 14.67 10.89
C VAL A 161 4.65 15.71 10.99
N CYS A 162 5.90 15.27 11.04
CA CYS A 162 7.09 16.11 10.93
C CYS A 162 7.89 15.64 9.70
N PHE A 163 8.02 16.51 8.70
CA PHE A 163 8.68 16.17 7.44
C PHE A 163 9.91 17.06 7.23
N ASP A 164 11.08 16.44 7.12
CA ASP A 164 12.34 17.10 6.78
C ASP A 164 12.66 16.89 5.29
N ALA A 165 12.40 17.91 4.48
CA ALA A 165 12.58 17.84 3.03
C ALA A 165 14.03 17.60 2.58
N ARG A 166 15.02 17.84 3.45
CA ARG A 166 16.44 17.55 3.16
C ARG A 166 16.72 16.05 3.12
N LEU A 167 15.85 15.25 3.74
CA LEU A 167 15.92 13.80 3.79
C LEU A 167 14.85 13.15 2.90
N ASP A 168 14.25 13.89 1.98
CA ASP A 168 13.30 13.32 1.03
C ASP A 168 13.99 12.32 0.09
N ILE A 169 13.21 11.47 -0.58
CA ILE A 169 13.68 10.56 -1.62
C ILE A 169 13.11 11.03 -2.97
N PRO A 170 13.73 11.99 -3.67
CA PRO A 170 13.12 12.61 -4.82
C PRO A 170 12.75 11.60 -5.91
N GLY A 171 11.47 11.58 -6.28
CA GLY A 171 10.98 10.78 -7.39
C GLY A 171 10.90 9.28 -7.11
N TRP A 172 11.01 8.83 -5.86
CA TRP A 172 10.88 7.41 -5.49
C TRP A 172 9.58 6.75 -5.94
N GLN A 173 8.53 7.50 -6.29
CA GLN A 173 7.26 7.01 -6.81
C GLN A 173 7.21 6.92 -8.35
N LYS A 174 8.23 7.43 -9.05
CA LYS A 174 8.29 7.51 -10.51
C LYS A 174 8.83 6.21 -11.13
N PRO A 175 8.54 5.95 -12.42
CA PRO A 175 9.05 4.76 -13.10
C PRO A 175 10.57 4.69 -13.22
N ALA A 176 11.23 5.84 -13.41
CA ALA A 176 12.67 5.93 -13.65
C ALA A 176 13.54 5.90 -12.38
N PHE A 177 12.93 5.73 -11.21
CA PHE A 177 13.68 5.62 -9.96
C PHE A 177 14.45 4.30 -9.93
N ASP A 178 15.74 4.39 -9.63
CA ASP A 178 16.62 3.23 -9.46
C ASP A 178 16.41 2.63 -8.05
N ASP A 179 15.76 1.47 -8.02
CA ASP A 179 15.52 0.67 -6.82
C ASP A 179 16.34 -0.63 -6.80
N GLY A 180 17.38 -0.74 -7.65
CA GLY A 180 18.20 -1.94 -7.76
C GLY A 180 18.97 -2.30 -6.48
N GLY A 181 19.32 -1.30 -5.67
CA GLY A 181 19.98 -1.46 -4.37
C GLY A 181 19.05 -1.59 -3.17
N LEU A 182 17.73 -1.55 -3.38
CA LEU A 182 16.77 -1.72 -2.29
C LEU A 182 16.56 -3.22 -2.01
N PRO A 183 16.31 -3.60 -0.74
CA PRO A 183 15.88 -4.94 -0.40
C PRO A 183 14.55 -5.27 -1.10
#